data_AF-A0A6V7HY62-F1
#
_entry.id   AF-A0A6V7HY62-F1
#
_cell.length_a   1.000
_cell.length_b   1.000
_cell.length_c   1.000
_cell.angle_alpha   90.00
_cell.angle_beta   90.00
_cell.angle_gamma   90.00
#
_symmetry.space_group_name_H-M   'P 1'
#
loop_
_entity.id
_entity.type
_entity.pdbx_description
1 polymer ?
#
loop_
_entity_poly.entity_id
_entity_poly.type
_entity_poly.pdbx_seq_one_letter_code
_entity_poly.pdbx_strand_id
1 'polypeptide(L)' 'VSLQYSYNNFHFCGGSVLNKNYVITAAHCVVG' A
#
# COMPACT_ATOMS: atom_id res chain seq x y z
N VAL A 1 -5.69 2.78 3.87
CA VAL A 1 -4.43 2.54 4.60
C VAL A 1 -3.27 3.11 3.82
N SER A 2 -2.25 3.62 4.51
CA SER A 2 -1.06 4.22 3.90
C SER A 2 -0.01 3.15 3.59
N LEU A 3 0.44 3.10 2.34
CA LEU A 3 1.60 2.31 1.92
C LEU A 3 2.83 3.22 2.00
N GLN A 4 3.84 2.77 2.74
CA GLN A 4 5.02 3.57 3.06
C GLN A 4 6.30 2.80 2.81
N TYR A 5 7.35 3.48 2.38
CA TYR A 5 8.68 2.88 2.29
C TYR A 5 9.28 2.66 3.68
N SER A 6 9.88 1.49 3.90
CA SER A 6 10.42 1.12 5.22
C SER A 6 11.63 1.98 5.65
N TYR A 7 12.34 2.63 4.73
CA TYR A 7 13.58 3.36 5.06
C TYR A 7 13.37 4.82 5.46
N ASN A 8 12.26 5.44 5.06
CA ASN A 8 11.98 6.86 5.34
C ASN A 8 10.51 7.15 5.69
N ASN A 9 9.66 6.13 5.80
CA ASN A 9 8.22 6.26 6.07
C ASN A 9 7.48 7.15 5.06
N PHE A 10 8.02 7.34 3.86
CA PHE A 10 7.36 8.16 2.85
C PHE A 10 6.10 7.46 2.33
N HIS A 11 4.97 8.15 2.41
CA HIS A 11 3.70 7.71 1.83
C HIS A 11 3.74 7.85 0.32
N PHE A 12 3.68 6.73 -0.40
CA PHE A 12 3.72 6.74 -1.86
C PHE A 12 2.40 6.30 -2.52
N CYS A 13 1.59 5.51 -1.82
CA CYS A 13 0.29 5.05 -2.31
C CYS A 13 -0.71 4.77 -1.18
N GLY A 14 -1.96 4.57 -1.58
CA GLY A 14 -3.02 4.08 -0.71
C GLY A 14 -3.37 2.61 -0.95
N GLY A 15 -4.11 2.04 -0.02
CA GLY A 15 -4.81 0.76 -0.17
C GLY A 15 -6.09 0.72 0.67
N SER A 16 -6.90 -0.31 0.46
CA SER A 16 -8.15 -0.56 1.19
C SER A 16 -8.08 -1.90 1.90
N VAL A 17 -8.57 -1.97 3.14
CA VAL A 17 -8.62 -3.23 3.90
C VAL A 17 -9.74 -4.09 3.31
N LEU A 18 -9.40 -5.29 2.85
CA LEU A 18 -10.39 -6.26 2.37
C LEU A 18 -10.88 -7.14 3.52
N ASN A 19 -9.95 -7.59 4.38
CA ASN A 19 -10.24 -8.31 5.61
C ASN A 19 -9.02 -8.26 6.55
N LYS A 20 -9.03 -9.05 7.63
CA LYS A 20 -7.97 -9.07 8.66
C LYS A 20 -6.57 -9.38 8.13
N ASN A 21 -6.46 -10.05 6.98
CA ASN A 21 -5.19 -10.55 6.45
C ASN A 21 -4.82 -9.92 5.10
N TYR A 22 -5.75 -9.22 4.44
CA TYR A 22 -5.54 -8.74 3.08
C TYR A 22 -5.89 -7.26 2.94
N VAL A 23 -4.98 -6.55 2.25
CA VAL A 23 -5.16 -5.18 1.76
C VAL A 23 -5.08 -5.21 0.25
N ILE A 24 -6.01 -4.52 -0.40
CA ILE A 24 -6.00 -4.31 -1.85
C ILE A 24 -5.41 -2.93 -2.17
N THR A 25 -4.67 -2.82 -3.26
CA THR A 25 -4.08 -1.56 -3.76
C THR A 25 -4.05 -1.58 -5.29
N ALA A 26 -3.69 -0.47 -5.92
CA ALA A 26 -3.57 -0.39 -7.37
C ALA A 26 -2.32 -1.15 -7.85
N ALA A 27 -2.42 -1.85 -8.98
CA ALA A 27 -1.30 -2.62 -9.53
C ALA A 27 -0.04 -1.75 -9.74
N HIS A 28 -0.22 -0.56 -10.34
CA HIS A 28 0.85 0.39 -10.62
C HIS A 28 1.55 0.95 -9.36
N CYS A 29 0.99 0.74 -8.16
CA CYS A 29 1.67 1.10 -6.91
C CYS A 29 2.76 0.08 -6.53
N VAL A 30 2.69 -1.15 -7.03
CA VAL A 30 3.61 -2.25 -6.65
C VAL A 30 4.50 -2.65 -7.83
N VAL A 31 3.89 -2.86 -8.99
CA VAL A 31 4.57 -3.24 -10.23
C VAL A 31 3.90 -2.46 -11.36
N GLY A 32 4.68 -1.59 -12.00
CA GLY A 32 4.27 -0.85 -13.19
C GLY A 32 4.32 -1.71 -14.43
#